data_AF-A0A0U5C3A3-F1
#
_entry.id   AF-A0A0U5C3A3-F1
#
_cell.length_a   1.000
_cell.length_b   1.000
_cell.length_c   1.000
_cell.angle_alpha   90.00
_cell.angle_beta   90.00
_cell.angle_gamma   90.00
#
_symmetry.space_group_name_H-M   'P 1'
#
loop_
_entity.id
_entity.type
_entity.pdbx_description
1 polymer ?
#
loop_
_entity_poly.entity_id
_entity_poly.type
_entity_poly.pdbx_seq_one_letter_code
_entity_poly.pdbx_strand_id
1 'polypeptide(L)'
;MFQPHGSYAQYAIAPASTTFRLPPNISFEAGATLPLASMTSALALYQNLGLPLPWNPARTETPVLIYGGASAVGAYALKFAKLSGLSPIITVAGNGVEFVKSLDAADHIIDYRNGNVVEGILKALDGRKLHHAFDAVSYNRSYEDIVAVLQASGGGQIDMVDPPSDDSANPERAAWVWPEGIKFTRTFVSSAYGAPHKYRNEKEAAEDGEFAYVFYRYISRLLAEGKLEPHPYEVRPNGLEGVAEGIQLLFDRKVSAKKLVYR
;
A
#
# COMPACT_ATOMS: atom_id res chain seq x y z
N MET A 1 -7.06 -16.13 8.48
CA MET A 1 -7.13 -16.57 7.07
C MET A 1 -7.76 -17.98 7.03
N PHE A 2 -9.04 -18.11 7.41
CA PHE A 2 -9.72 -19.42 7.60
C PHE A 2 -11.18 -19.40 7.15
N GLN A 3 -11.53 -18.52 6.21
CA GLN A 3 -12.86 -18.52 5.61
C GLN A 3 -12.84 -19.32 4.29
N PRO A 4 -13.95 -19.98 3.91
CA PRO A 4 -14.08 -20.64 2.61
C PRO A 4 -13.83 -19.67 1.44
N HIS A 5 -13.47 -20.20 0.26
CA HIS A 5 -13.33 -19.45 -1.02
C HIS A 5 -12.02 -18.66 -1.23
N GLY A 6 -10.86 -19.27 -0.98
CA GLY A 6 -9.55 -18.70 -1.37
C GLY A 6 -9.27 -18.75 -2.89
N SER A 7 -8.28 -17.97 -3.34
CA SER A 7 -7.91 -17.85 -4.77
C SER A 7 -6.97 -18.94 -5.28
N TYR A 8 -6.40 -19.78 -4.42
CA TYR A 8 -5.54 -20.90 -4.82
C TYR A 8 -6.37 -22.15 -5.15
N ALA A 9 -7.21 -22.03 -6.17
CA ALA A 9 -8.10 -23.08 -6.66
C ALA A 9 -8.41 -22.86 -8.14
N GLN A 10 -8.86 -23.90 -8.83
CA GLN A 10 -9.29 -23.81 -10.24
C GLN A 10 -10.56 -22.96 -10.42
N TYR A 11 -11.39 -22.88 -9.37
CA TYR A 11 -12.61 -22.08 -9.33
C TYR A 11 -12.64 -21.30 -8.01
N ALA A 12 -13.02 -20.02 -8.08
CA ALA A 12 -13.18 -19.16 -6.93
C ALA A 12 -14.42 -18.28 -7.07
N ILE A 13 -15.02 -17.93 -5.94
CA ILE A 13 -16.12 -16.98 -5.86
C ILE A 13 -15.57 -15.70 -5.25
N ALA A 14 -15.85 -14.56 -5.87
CA ALA A 14 -15.47 -13.26 -5.34
C ALA A 14 -16.70 -12.34 -5.35
N PRO A 15 -16.88 -11.49 -4.31
CA PRO A 15 -17.87 -10.42 -4.35
C PRO A 15 -17.64 -9.52 -5.56
N ALA A 16 -18.70 -9.19 -6.29
CA ALA A 16 -18.61 -8.37 -7.50
C ALA A 16 -17.95 -7.00 -7.25
N SER A 17 -18.10 -6.44 -6.04
CA SER A 17 -17.44 -5.21 -5.58
C SER A 17 -15.92 -5.30 -5.54
N THR A 18 -15.35 -6.50 -5.48
CA THR A 18 -13.90 -6.73 -5.42
C THR A 18 -13.29 -7.21 -6.74
N THR A 19 -14.05 -7.10 -7.82
CA THR A 19 -13.65 -7.53 -9.16
C THR A 19 -13.65 -6.34 -10.13
N PHE A 20 -12.82 -6.43 -11.16
CA PHE A 20 -12.88 -5.53 -12.31
C PHE A 20 -12.55 -6.28 -13.59
N ARG A 21 -13.00 -5.72 -14.70
CA ARG A 21 -12.70 -6.24 -16.02
C ARG A 21 -11.25 -5.89 -16.37
N LEU A 22 -10.48 -6.90 -16.78
CA LEU A 22 -9.17 -6.65 -17.39
C LEU A 22 -9.37 -6.07 -18.80
N PRO A 23 -8.72 -4.95 -19.13
CA PRO A 23 -8.65 -4.47 -20.50
C PRO A 23 -7.99 -5.50 -21.43
N PRO A 24 -8.32 -5.53 -22.75
CA PRO A 24 -7.77 -6.53 -23.68
C PRO A 24 -6.24 -6.54 -23.81
N ASN A 25 -5.58 -5.42 -23.48
CA ASN A 25 -4.13 -5.26 -23.51
C ASN A 25 -3.43 -5.74 -22.22
N ILE A 26 -4.17 -6.21 -21.22
CA ILE A 26 -3.61 -6.70 -19.94
C ILE A 26 -3.78 -8.22 -19.86
N SER A 27 -2.66 -8.93 -19.74
CA SER A 27 -2.67 -10.38 -19.56
C SER A 27 -3.26 -10.79 -18.21
N PHE A 28 -3.66 -12.04 -18.06
CA PHE A 28 -4.17 -12.55 -16.78
C PHE A 28 -3.10 -12.52 -15.68
N GLU A 29 -1.85 -12.83 -16.04
CA GLU A 29 -0.71 -12.85 -15.12
C GLU A 29 -0.45 -11.45 -14.58
N ALA A 30 -0.42 -10.46 -15.47
CA ALA A 30 -0.29 -9.06 -15.10
C ALA A 30 -1.49 -8.59 -14.26
N GLY A 31 -2.71 -8.95 -14.67
CA GLY A 31 -3.95 -8.66 -13.97
C GLY A 31 -3.99 -9.19 -12.53
N ALA A 32 -3.43 -10.38 -12.29
CA ALA A 32 -3.36 -11.00 -10.97
C ALA A 32 -2.49 -10.22 -9.96
N THR A 33 -1.62 -9.32 -10.43
CA THR A 33 -0.74 -8.52 -9.55
C THR A 33 -1.45 -7.35 -8.85
N LEU A 34 -2.61 -6.93 -9.37
CA LEU A 34 -3.28 -5.70 -8.97
C LEU A 34 -4.10 -5.83 -7.68
N PRO A 35 -5.12 -6.72 -7.58
CA PRO A 35 -6.30 -6.44 -6.76
C PRO A 35 -5.98 -6.09 -5.31
N LEU A 36 -5.25 -6.98 -4.64
CA LEU A 36 -4.86 -6.80 -3.24
C LEU A 36 -4.02 -5.53 -3.04
N ALA A 37 -2.96 -5.36 -3.82
CA ALA A 37 -1.97 -4.33 -3.56
C ALA A 37 -2.49 -2.92 -3.92
N SER A 38 -3.20 -2.81 -5.05
CA SER A 38 -3.82 -1.56 -5.45
C SER A 38 -4.93 -1.15 -4.49
N MET A 39 -5.81 -2.08 -4.08
CA MET A 39 -6.91 -1.72 -3.20
C MET A 39 -6.45 -1.40 -1.78
N THR A 40 -5.42 -2.10 -1.27
CA THR A 40 -4.78 -1.73 0.00
C THR A 40 -4.29 -0.28 -0.04
N SER A 41 -3.61 0.11 -1.12
CA SER A 41 -3.10 1.48 -1.28
C SER A 41 -4.23 2.51 -1.35
N ALA A 42 -5.30 2.19 -2.09
CA ALA A 42 -6.44 3.08 -2.25
C ALA A 42 -7.19 3.30 -0.93
N LEU A 43 -7.44 2.23 -0.16
CA LEU A 43 -8.05 2.33 1.16
C LEU A 43 -7.19 3.16 2.12
N ALA A 44 -5.88 2.92 2.13
CA ALA A 44 -4.95 3.66 2.98
C ALA A 44 -4.96 5.16 2.67
N LEU A 45 -4.76 5.53 1.40
CA LEU A 45 -4.66 6.93 1.00
C LEU A 45 -6.00 7.66 1.13
N TYR A 46 -7.11 7.04 0.72
CA TYR A 46 -8.37 7.76 0.52
C TYR A 46 -9.37 7.55 1.64
N GLN A 47 -9.56 6.33 2.11
CA GLN A 47 -10.51 6.05 3.18
C GLN A 47 -9.93 6.36 4.56
N ASN A 48 -8.66 6.02 4.80
CA ASN A 48 -8.03 6.20 6.10
C ASN A 48 -7.38 7.57 6.25
N LEU A 49 -6.50 7.96 5.33
CA LEU A 49 -5.79 9.24 5.38
C LEU A 49 -6.63 10.41 4.84
N GLY A 50 -7.74 10.15 4.16
CA GLY A 50 -8.63 11.21 3.65
C GLY A 50 -7.98 12.09 2.58
N LEU A 51 -6.99 11.58 1.86
CA LEU A 51 -6.26 12.34 0.84
C LEU A 51 -7.14 12.57 -0.41
N PRO A 52 -6.87 13.64 -1.18
CA PRO A 52 -7.56 13.91 -2.45
C PRO A 52 -7.56 12.72 -3.40
N LEU A 53 -8.70 12.43 -4.01
CA LEU A 53 -8.85 11.33 -4.97
C LEU A 53 -8.25 11.70 -6.34
N PRO A 54 -7.86 10.72 -7.17
CA PRO A 54 -7.28 10.98 -8.50
C PRO A 54 -8.20 11.77 -9.46
N TRP A 55 -9.51 11.68 -9.28
CA TRP A 55 -10.50 12.41 -10.07
C TRP A 55 -10.92 13.75 -9.44
N ASN A 56 -10.40 14.08 -8.26
CA ASN A 56 -10.47 15.41 -7.65
C ASN A 56 -9.13 15.73 -6.97
N PRO A 57 -8.06 15.98 -7.76
CA PRO A 57 -6.70 16.11 -7.24
C PRO A 57 -6.52 17.27 -6.26
N ALA A 58 -5.43 17.21 -5.48
CA ALA A 58 -5.03 18.29 -4.58
C ALA A 58 -4.82 19.59 -5.37
N ARG A 59 -5.29 20.70 -4.79
CA ARG A 59 -5.14 22.06 -5.37
C ARG A 59 -4.02 22.87 -4.73
N THR A 60 -3.52 22.38 -3.60
CA THR A 60 -2.45 22.99 -2.81
C THR A 60 -1.42 21.90 -2.51
N GLU A 61 -0.18 22.32 -2.24
CA GLU A 61 0.85 21.40 -1.79
C GLU A 61 0.36 20.58 -0.59
N THR A 62 0.49 19.27 -0.70
CA THR A 62 0.05 18.29 0.29
C THR A 62 1.17 17.26 0.41
N PRO A 63 2.17 17.51 1.28
CA PRO A 63 3.26 16.57 1.52
C PRO A 63 2.73 15.22 2.01
N VAL A 64 3.24 14.13 1.43
CA VAL A 64 2.90 12.77 1.85
C VAL A 64 4.15 11.89 1.92
N LEU A 65 4.22 11.07 2.96
CA LEU A 65 5.27 10.07 3.13
C LEU A 65 4.71 8.68 2.85
N ILE A 66 5.33 7.93 1.93
CA ILE A 66 5.01 6.53 1.66
C ILE A 66 6.23 5.69 1.99
N TYR A 67 6.23 5.03 3.14
CA TYR A 67 7.32 4.15 3.57
C TYR A 67 7.19 2.79 2.89
N GLY A 68 8.28 2.28 2.30
CA GLY A 68 8.30 1.01 1.59
C GLY A 68 7.86 1.12 0.13
N GLY A 69 8.26 2.18 -0.58
CA GLY A 69 7.84 2.45 -1.96
C GLY A 69 8.13 1.34 -2.97
N ALA A 70 9.11 0.48 -2.70
CA ALA A 70 9.44 -0.68 -3.54
C ALA A 70 8.55 -1.91 -3.32
N SER A 71 7.69 -1.91 -2.29
CA SER A 71 6.72 -2.99 -2.08
C SER A 71 5.60 -2.91 -3.11
N ALA A 72 4.86 -4.00 -3.33
CA ALA A 72 3.72 -3.98 -4.25
C ALA A 72 2.68 -2.94 -3.84
N VAL A 73 2.41 -2.81 -2.54
CA VAL A 73 1.48 -1.80 -2.00
C VAL A 73 2.09 -0.40 -2.14
N GLY A 74 3.33 -0.19 -1.69
CA GLY A 74 4.00 1.11 -1.78
C GLY A 74 4.06 1.65 -3.21
N ALA A 75 4.36 0.80 -4.19
CA ALA A 75 4.41 1.19 -5.59
C ALA A 75 3.07 1.69 -6.13
N TYR A 76 1.95 1.05 -5.76
CA TYR A 76 0.63 1.55 -6.12
C TYR A 76 0.27 2.82 -5.36
N ALA A 77 0.62 2.93 -4.08
CA ALA A 77 0.43 4.14 -3.31
C ALA A 77 1.16 5.34 -3.93
N LEU A 78 2.39 5.17 -4.44
CA LEU A 78 3.12 6.22 -5.14
C LEU A 78 2.41 6.64 -6.44
N LYS A 79 2.02 5.67 -7.27
CA LYS A 79 1.27 5.95 -8.52
C LYS A 79 -0.03 6.71 -8.24
N PHE A 80 -0.76 6.29 -7.21
CA PHE A 80 -2.01 6.93 -6.79
C PHE A 80 -1.79 8.32 -6.17
N ALA A 81 -0.75 8.52 -5.37
CA ALA A 81 -0.38 9.82 -4.84
C ALA A 81 -0.07 10.82 -5.98
N LYS A 82 0.70 10.40 -6.99
CA LYS A 82 0.98 11.23 -8.18
C LYS A 82 -0.29 11.57 -8.96
N LEU A 83 -1.17 10.60 -9.20
CA LEU A 83 -2.46 10.83 -9.88
C LEU A 83 -3.38 11.76 -9.07
N SER A 84 -3.27 11.74 -7.74
CA SER A 84 -3.98 12.62 -6.82
C SER A 84 -3.37 14.02 -6.70
N GLY A 85 -2.28 14.32 -7.42
CA GLY A 85 -1.61 15.63 -7.38
C GLY A 85 -0.95 15.94 -6.03
N LEU A 86 -0.64 14.91 -5.23
CA LEU A 86 0.07 15.11 -3.96
C LEU A 86 1.51 15.53 -4.25
N SER A 87 2.04 16.48 -3.47
CA SER A 87 3.42 16.93 -3.59
C SER A 87 3.84 17.72 -2.33
N PRO A 88 5.08 17.53 -1.84
CA PRO A 88 6.05 16.53 -2.28
C PRO A 88 5.63 15.11 -1.86
N ILE A 89 5.86 14.14 -2.75
CA ILE A 89 5.76 12.71 -2.47
C ILE A 89 7.14 12.22 -2.06
N ILE A 90 7.28 11.87 -0.78
CA ILE A 90 8.52 11.35 -0.21
C ILE A 90 8.34 9.85 0.00
N THR A 91 9.34 9.06 -0.34
CA THR A 91 9.31 7.61 -0.12
C THR A 91 10.61 7.07 0.43
N VAL A 92 10.50 5.99 1.19
CA VAL A 92 11.64 5.26 1.74
C VAL A 92 11.72 3.89 1.07
N ALA A 93 12.89 3.54 0.54
CA ALA A 93 13.13 2.26 -0.13
C ALA A 93 14.60 1.83 0.01
N GLY A 94 14.88 0.53 -0.01
CA GLY A 94 16.26 0.01 0.10
C GLY A 94 16.73 -0.56 -1.24
N ASN A 95 16.86 -1.89 -1.32
CA ASN A 95 17.31 -2.59 -2.54
C ASN A 95 16.46 -2.27 -3.80
N GLY A 96 15.24 -1.79 -3.63
CA GLY A 96 14.33 -1.44 -4.73
C GLY A 96 14.38 0.02 -5.19
N VAL A 97 15.38 0.82 -4.81
CA VAL A 97 15.47 2.25 -5.22
C VAL A 97 15.40 2.44 -6.73
N GLU A 98 16.10 1.63 -7.53
CA GLU A 98 16.07 1.75 -9.00
C GLU A 98 14.68 1.44 -9.57
N PHE A 99 13.97 0.49 -8.98
CA PHE A 99 12.57 0.24 -9.32
C PHE A 99 11.68 1.42 -8.94
N VAL A 100 11.85 2.02 -7.76
CA VAL A 100 11.07 3.19 -7.36
C VAL A 100 11.32 4.38 -8.28
N LYS A 101 12.57 4.61 -8.70
CA LYS A 101 12.92 5.62 -9.71
C LYS A 101 12.20 5.36 -11.03
N SER A 102 12.14 4.10 -11.49
CA SER A 102 11.46 3.77 -12.74
C SER A 102 9.95 3.99 -12.71
N LEU A 103 9.34 4.14 -11.52
CA LEU A 103 7.93 4.51 -11.39
C LEU A 103 7.67 5.98 -11.72
N ASP A 104 8.70 6.83 -11.64
CA ASP A 104 8.60 8.28 -11.80
C ASP A 104 7.49 8.90 -10.93
N ALA A 105 7.27 8.38 -9.72
CA ALA A 105 6.09 8.71 -8.92
C ALA A 105 6.40 9.43 -7.60
N ALA A 106 7.67 9.50 -7.21
CA ALA A 106 8.12 10.15 -5.98
C ALA A 106 9.03 11.34 -6.30
N ASP A 107 8.83 12.46 -5.60
CA ASP A 107 9.70 13.64 -5.71
C ASP A 107 11.04 13.40 -4.97
N HIS A 108 11.00 12.64 -3.87
CA HIS A 108 12.17 12.32 -3.06
C HIS A 108 12.18 10.83 -2.68
N ILE A 109 13.33 10.18 -2.89
CA ILE A 109 13.56 8.77 -2.53
C ILE A 109 14.68 8.73 -1.50
N ILE A 110 14.36 8.28 -0.29
CA ILE A 110 15.29 8.12 0.82
C ILE A 110 15.70 6.64 0.89
N ASP A 111 17.01 6.39 0.78
CA ASP A 111 17.56 5.05 0.96
C ASP A 111 17.91 4.79 2.42
N TYR A 112 17.12 3.95 3.10
CA TYR A 112 17.33 3.64 4.52
C TYR A 112 18.67 2.94 4.81
N ARG A 113 19.37 2.46 3.77
CA ARG A 113 20.71 1.86 3.89
C ARG A 113 21.81 2.92 3.94
N ASN A 114 21.51 4.16 3.56
CA ASN A 114 22.47 5.24 3.34
C ASN A 114 22.25 6.42 4.31
N GLY A 115 22.26 6.14 5.62
CA GLY A 115 22.24 7.16 6.66
C GLY A 115 20.92 7.24 7.43
N ASN A 116 20.68 8.39 8.05
CA ASN A 116 19.53 8.62 8.92
C ASN A 116 18.27 8.93 8.09
N VAL A 117 17.26 8.04 8.16
CA VAL A 117 15.99 8.17 7.43
C VAL A 117 15.22 9.42 7.84
N VAL A 118 15.14 9.71 9.14
CA VAL A 118 14.41 10.87 9.67
C VAL A 118 15.01 12.17 9.16
N GLU A 119 16.34 12.32 9.22
CA GLU A 119 17.03 13.49 8.70
C GLU A 119 16.84 13.65 7.19
N GLY A 120 16.91 12.54 6.44
CA GLY A 120 16.66 12.53 5.00
C GLY A 120 15.26 13.02 4.65
N ILE A 121 14.23 12.56 5.37
CA ILE A 121 12.85 12.98 5.17
C ILE A 121 12.65 14.45 5.56
N LEU A 122 13.18 14.89 6.70
CA LEU A 122 13.08 16.30 7.14
C LEU A 122 13.75 17.25 6.16
N LYS A 123 14.89 16.85 5.58
CA LYS A 123 15.56 17.61 4.52
C LYS A 123 14.72 17.68 3.25
N ALA A 124 14.10 16.57 2.84
CA ALA A 124 13.21 16.54 1.67
C ALA A 124 11.95 17.40 1.87
N LEU A 125 11.46 17.51 3.11
CA LEU A 125 10.35 18.40 3.46
C LEU A 125 10.73 19.88 3.32
N ASP A 126 12.00 20.26 3.44
CA ASP A 126 12.48 21.64 3.27
C ASP A 126 11.66 22.66 4.08
N GLY A 127 11.45 22.37 5.37
CA GLY A 127 10.67 23.21 6.29
C GLY A 127 9.15 23.05 6.19
N ARG A 128 8.62 22.35 5.19
CA ARG A 128 7.19 22.00 5.10
C ARG A 128 6.80 21.00 6.20
N LYS A 129 5.51 21.00 6.56
CA LYS A 129 4.95 20.11 7.59
C LYS A 129 4.36 18.86 6.94
N LEU A 130 4.71 17.70 7.48
CA LEU A 130 4.14 16.43 7.07
C LEU A 130 2.96 16.08 8.00
N HIS A 131 1.77 15.91 7.43
CA HIS A 131 0.58 15.55 8.20
C HIS A 131 0.04 14.15 7.89
N HIS A 132 0.49 13.52 6.80
CA HIS A 132 0.01 12.21 6.37
C HIS A 132 1.16 11.31 5.99
N ALA A 133 1.18 10.11 6.56
CA ALA A 133 2.13 9.07 6.23
C ALA A 133 1.42 7.72 6.05
N PHE A 134 1.86 6.95 5.07
CA PHE A 134 1.43 5.58 4.87
C PHE A 134 2.64 4.64 4.98
N ASP A 135 2.57 3.72 5.93
CA ASP A 135 3.52 2.63 6.06
C ASP A 135 3.03 1.38 5.34
N ALA A 136 3.55 1.16 4.13
CA ALA A 136 3.15 0.07 3.25
C ALA A 136 3.93 -1.24 3.51
N VAL A 137 4.75 -1.29 4.56
CA VAL A 137 5.61 -2.45 4.88
C VAL A 137 5.66 -2.80 6.37
N SER A 138 5.58 -1.81 7.25
CA SER A 138 5.67 -1.92 8.71
C SER A 138 6.91 -2.65 9.23
N TYR A 139 8.02 -2.56 8.50
CA TYR A 139 9.21 -3.37 8.73
C TYR A 139 10.20 -2.68 9.68
N ASN A 140 10.87 -3.46 10.54
CA ASN A 140 11.98 -3.00 11.42
C ASN A 140 11.70 -1.69 12.17
N ARG A 141 10.46 -1.48 12.62
CA ARG A 141 10.04 -0.28 13.35
C ARG A 141 10.05 1.02 12.53
N SER A 142 9.78 0.93 11.22
CA SER A 142 9.51 2.07 10.33
C SER A 142 8.55 3.11 10.91
N TYR A 143 7.58 2.69 11.74
CA TYR A 143 6.68 3.61 12.44
C TYR A 143 7.39 4.59 13.38
N GLU A 144 8.55 4.26 13.94
CA GLU A 144 9.32 5.18 14.79
C GLU A 144 9.87 6.35 13.99
N ASP A 145 10.49 6.07 12.83
CA ASP A 145 10.97 7.10 11.91
C ASP A 145 9.82 8.01 11.47
N ILE A 146 8.70 7.40 11.08
CA ILE A 146 7.51 8.14 10.62
C ILE A 146 6.97 9.03 11.74
N VAL A 147 6.82 8.49 12.95
CA VAL A 147 6.31 9.22 14.11
C VAL A 147 7.24 10.38 14.47
N ALA A 148 8.56 10.19 14.44
CA ALA A 148 9.52 11.26 14.71
C ALA A 148 9.34 12.44 13.72
N VAL A 149 9.16 12.15 12.43
CA VAL A 149 8.91 13.18 11.40
C VAL A 149 7.55 13.88 11.61
N LEU A 150 6.50 13.12 11.94
CA LEU A 150 5.17 13.68 12.22
C LEU A 150 5.19 14.57 13.46
N GLN A 151 5.89 14.17 14.54
CA GLN A 151 6.03 14.99 15.74
C GLN A 151 6.84 16.27 15.48
N ALA A 152 7.92 16.20 14.70
CA ALA A 152 8.64 17.39 14.23
C ALA A 152 7.75 18.32 13.38
N SER A 153 6.69 17.76 12.78
CA SER A 153 5.67 18.49 12.05
C SER A 153 4.52 19.02 12.93
N GLY A 154 4.56 18.78 14.24
CA GLY A 154 3.52 19.19 15.19
C GLY A 154 2.37 18.20 15.34
N GLY A 155 2.55 16.97 14.86
CA GLY A 155 1.53 15.91 14.85
C GLY A 155 1.02 15.59 13.44
N GLY A 156 0.21 14.54 13.35
CA GLY A 156 -0.35 14.09 12.07
C GLY A 156 -0.94 12.69 12.15
N GLN A 157 -1.20 12.13 10.97
CA GLN A 157 -1.80 10.81 10.83
C GLN A 157 -0.84 9.82 10.15
N ILE A 158 -0.77 8.61 10.71
CA ILE A 158 -0.10 7.46 10.12
C ILE A 158 -1.12 6.35 9.86
N ASP A 159 -1.11 5.82 8.64
CA ASP A 159 -1.79 4.58 8.28
C ASP A 159 -0.80 3.43 8.11
N MET A 160 -1.15 2.21 8.52
CA MET A 160 -0.26 1.04 8.43
C MET A 160 -0.97 -0.22 7.93
N VAL A 161 -0.26 -1.06 7.20
CA VAL A 161 -0.75 -2.40 6.78
C VAL A 161 -0.57 -3.48 7.83
N ASP A 162 0.46 -3.36 8.68
CA ASP A 162 0.75 -4.29 9.78
C ASP A 162 1.21 -3.48 11.01
N PRO A 163 0.31 -2.99 11.87
CA PRO A 163 0.70 -2.13 12.97
C PRO A 163 1.40 -2.91 14.11
N PRO A 164 2.21 -2.23 14.93
CA PRO A 164 2.90 -2.86 16.06
C PRO A 164 1.97 -3.64 17.00
N SER A 165 0.75 -3.14 17.21
CA SER A 165 -0.26 -3.75 18.08
C SER A 165 -0.72 -5.15 17.66
N ASP A 166 -0.49 -5.54 16.40
CA ASP A 166 -0.87 -6.86 15.89
C ASP A 166 0.29 -7.88 15.99
N ASP A 167 1.49 -7.47 16.43
CA ASP A 167 2.67 -8.34 16.51
C ASP A 167 2.71 -9.17 17.79
N SER A 168 1.92 -10.24 17.83
CA SER A 168 1.91 -11.18 18.96
C SER A 168 3.23 -11.94 19.14
N ALA A 169 4.10 -11.96 18.13
CA ALA A 169 5.40 -12.62 18.18
C ALA A 169 6.50 -11.72 18.77
N ASN A 170 6.28 -10.41 18.82
CA ASN A 170 7.23 -9.44 19.37
C ASN A 170 6.55 -8.52 20.41
N PRO A 171 6.59 -8.90 21.70
CA PRO A 171 5.97 -8.14 22.78
C PRO A 171 6.50 -6.70 22.92
N GLU A 172 7.77 -6.46 22.61
CA GLU A 172 8.35 -5.10 22.66
C GLU A 172 7.75 -4.20 21.57
N ARG A 173 7.56 -4.75 20.37
CA ARG A 173 6.84 -4.04 19.30
C ARG A 173 5.38 -3.83 19.68
N ALA A 174 4.69 -4.85 20.20
CA ALA A 174 3.29 -4.76 20.61
C ALA A 174 3.03 -3.77 21.75
N ALA A 175 4.04 -3.50 22.59
CA ALA A 175 3.97 -2.53 23.68
C ALA A 175 4.10 -1.06 23.22
N TRP A 176 4.21 -0.80 21.92
CA TRP A 176 4.29 0.56 21.38
C TRP A 176 3.10 1.44 21.82
N VAL A 177 3.43 2.63 22.32
CA VAL A 177 2.44 3.66 22.68
C VAL A 177 2.55 4.81 21.70
N TRP A 178 1.43 5.09 21.02
CA TRP A 178 1.35 6.22 20.09
C TRP A 178 1.49 7.55 20.84
N PRO A 179 2.43 8.44 20.45
CA PRO A 179 2.58 9.72 21.10
C PRO A 179 1.38 10.65 20.91
N GLU A 180 1.23 11.64 21.80
CA GLU A 180 0.22 12.69 21.67
C GLU A 180 0.35 13.42 20.33
N GLY A 181 -0.79 13.75 19.72
CA GLY A 181 -0.84 14.41 18.41
C GLY A 181 -0.65 13.46 17.22
N ILE A 182 -0.41 12.16 17.46
CA ILE A 182 -0.35 11.14 16.39
C ILE A 182 -1.67 10.38 16.34
N LYS A 183 -2.38 10.52 15.22
CA LYS A 183 -3.54 9.70 14.89
C LYS A 183 -3.08 8.46 14.13
N PHE A 184 -3.41 7.28 14.65
CA PHE A 184 -3.11 6.02 14.00
C PHE A 184 -4.36 5.42 13.36
N THR A 185 -4.22 4.95 12.12
CA THR A 185 -5.20 4.07 11.45
C THR A 185 -4.52 2.83 10.89
N ARG A 186 -5.28 1.76 10.71
CA ARG A 186 -4.80 0.54 10.04
C ARG A 186 -5.64 0.23 8.82
N THR A 187 -4.95 -0.04 7.71
CA THR A 187 -5.57 -0.58 6.51
C THR A 187 -5.63 -2.09 6.57
N PHE A 188 -6.78 -2.64 6.20
CA PHE A 188 -6.93 -4.07 6.04
C PHE A 188 -7.89 -4.34 4.91
N VAL A 189 -7.34 -4.80 3.79
CA VAL A 189 -8.01 -4.83 2.49
C VAL A 189 -9.30 -5.66 2.46
N SER A 190 -9.52 -6.54 3.44
CA SER A 190 -10.78 -7.28 3.54
C SER A 190 -11.99 -6.37 3.78
N SER A 191 -11.80 -5.12 4.22
CA SER A 191 -12.91 -4.16 4.32
C SER A 191 -13.53 -3.84 2.96
N ALA A 192 -12.78 -4.02 1.87
CA ALA A 192 -13.30 -3.92 0.50
C ALA A 192 -14.45 -4.93 0.20
N TYR A 193 -14.62 -5.96 1.02
CA TYR A 193 -15.76 -6.88 0.91
C TYR A 193 -17.09 -6.29 1.39
N GLY A 194 -17.09 -5.11 2.04
CA GLY A 194 -18.32 -4.52 2.56
C GLY A 194 -18.79 -5.10 3.90
N ALA A 195 -18.06 -6.06 4.47
CA ALA A 195 -18.47 -6.80 5.66
C ALA A 195 -17.69 -6.35 6.90
N PRO A 196 -18.36 -6.17 8.07
CA PRO A 196 -17.69 -5.76 9.29
C PRO A 196 -16.70 -6.83 9.78
N HIS A 197 -15.65 -6.38 10.46
CA HIS A 197 -14.67 -7.25 11.11
C HIS A 197 -14.09 -6.55 12.35
N LYS A 198 -13.08 -7.11 13.02
CA LYS A 198 -12.46 -6.66 14.32
C LYS A 198 -12.12 -5.15 14.45
N TYR A 199 -12.24 -4.42 13.37
CA TYR A 199 -11.26 -3.49 12.85
C TYR A 199 -11.94 -2.46 11.93
N ARG A 200 -13.18 -2.75 11.53
CA ARG A 200 -14.10 -1.91 10.75
C ARG A 200 -15.49 -2.24 11.23
N ASN A 201 -16.21 -1.25 11.73
CA ASN A 201 -17.61 -1.43 12.07
C ASN A 201 -18.47 -1.57 10.80
N GLU A 202 -19.76 -1.86 10.97
CA GLU A 202 -20.69 -2.11 9.86
C GLU A 202 -20.74 -0.94 8.86
N LYS A 203 -20.81 0.29 9.36
CA LYS A 203 -20.86 1.49 8.51
C LYS A 203 -19.57 1.67 7.73
N GLU A 204 -18.41 1.62 8.40
CA GLU A 204 -17.11 1.81 7.76
C GLU A 204 -16.84 0.71 6.72
N ALA A 205 -17.20 -0.53 7.02
CA ALA A 205 -17.04 -1.63 6.06
C ALA A 205 -17.92 -1.43 4.83
N ALA A 206 -19.19 -1.04 5.01
CA ALA A 206 -20.09 -0.76 3.89
C ALA A 206 -19.55 0.38 3.00
N GLU A 207 -19.04 1.46 3.60
CA GLU A 207 -18.39 2.56 2.87
C GLU A 207 -17.15 2.10 2.11
N ASP A 208 -16.27 1.30 2.74
CA ASP A 208 -15.08 0.72 2.09
C ASP A 208 -15.47 -0.22 0.92
N GLY A 209 -16.60 -0.94 1.03
CA GLY A 209 -17.13 -1.81 -0.03
C GLY A 209 -17.64 -1.06 -1.25
N GLU A 210 -18.42 0.02 -1.04
CA GLU A 210 -18.88 0.92 -2.10
C GLU A 210 -17.70 1.63 -2.77
N PHE A 211 -16.74 2.12 -1.98
CA PHE A 211 -15.51 2.70 -2.47
C PHE A 211 -14.74 1.71 -3.36
N ALA A 212 -14.54 0.46 -2.89
CA ALA A 212 -13.85 -0.57 -3.64
C ALA A 212 -14.54 -0.86 -4.98
N TYR A 213 -15.87 -0.96 -4.99
CA TYR A 213 -16.65 -1.17 -6.22
C TYR A 213 -16.37 -0.09 -7.27
N VAL A 214 -16.36 1.18 -6.87
CA VAL A 214 -16.08 2.32 -7.77
C VAL A 214 -14.60 2.33 -8.18
N PHE A 215 -13.69 2.19 -7.22
CA PHE A 215 -12.26 2.34 -7.46
C PHE A 215 -11.70 1.20 -8.32
N TYR A 216 -12.25 -0.02 -8.24
CA TYR A 216 -11.88 -1.12 -9.15
C TYR A 216 -12.28 -0.85 -10.62
N ARG A 217 -13.40 -0.18 -10.87
CA ARG A 217 -13.77 0.30 -12.23
C ARG A 217 -12.82 1.40 -12.70
N TYR A 218 -12.41 2.27 -11.79
CA TYR A 218 -11.41 3.28 -12.08
C TYR A 218 -10.05 2.66 -12.41
N ILE A 219 -9.60 1.62 -11.70
CA ILE A 219 -8.39 0.85 -12.03
C ILE A 219 -8.47 0.26 -13.43
N SER A 220 -9.60 -0.38 -13.79
CA SER A 220 -9.83 -0.91 -15.14
C SER A 220 -9.67 0.17 -16.21
N ARG A 221 -10.21 1.37 -15.96
CA ARG A 221 -10.06 2.53 -16.85
C ARG A 221 -8.61 3.00 -16.94
N LEU A 222 -7.91 3.15 -15.81
CA LEU A 222 -6.51 3.58 -15.81
C LEU A 222 -5.60 2.60 -16.57
N LEU A 223 -5.84 1.31 -16.43
CA LEU A 223 -5.13 0.27 -17.19
C LEU A 223 -5.39 0.39 -18.70
N ALA A 224 -6.64 0.62 -19.10
CA ALA A 224 -7.01 0.80 -20.51
C ALA A 224 -6.39 2.07 -21.11
N GLU A 225 -6.25 3.14 -20.31
CA GLU A 225 -5.64 4.41 -20.71
C GLU A 225 -4.09 4.40 -20.60
N GLY A 226 -3.48 3.31 -20.13
CA GLY A 226 -2.03 3.24 -19.91
C GLY A 226 -1.51 4.15 -18.79
N LYS A 227 -2.40 4.64 -17.92
CA LYS A 227 -2.07 5.53 -16.78
C LYS A 227 -1.75 4.78 -15.49
N LEU A 228 -2.02 3.48 -15.48
CA LEU A 228 -1.65 2.58 -14.41
C LEU A 228 -1.06 1.32 -15.02
N GLU A 229 0.06 0.88 -14.47
CA GLU A 229 0.73 -0.34 -14.91
C GLU A 229 0.67 -1.42 -13.81
N PRO A 230 0.51 -2.70 -14.21
CA PRO A 230 0.70 -3.85 -13.32
C PRO A 230 2.05 -3.81 -12.59
N HIS A 231 2.13 -4.44 -11.43
CA HIS A 231 3.40 -4.56 -10.69
C HIS A 231 4.29 -5.60 -11.39
N PRO A 232 5.64 -5.45 -11.38
CA PRO A 232 6.51 -6.48 -11.93
C PRO A 232 6.20 -7.85 -11.34
N TYR A 233 6.32 -8.90 -12.15
CA TYR A 233 5.97 -10.25 -11.73
C TYR A 233 6.86 -11.32 -12.34
N GLU A 234 6.87 -12.47 -11.68
CA GLU A 234 7.48 -13.70 -12.16
C GLU A 234 6.41 -14.79 -12.18
N VAL A 235 6.21 -15.39 -13.35
CA VAL A 235 5.34 -16.58 -13.47
C VAL A 235 6.13 -17.79 -12.99
N ARG A 236 5.61 -18.43 -11.94
CA ARG A 236 6.20 -19.62 -11.34
C ARG A 236 5.76 -20.89 -12.09
N PRO A 237 6.62 -21.92 -12.16
CA PRO A 237 6.27 -23.19 -12.77
C PRO A 237 5.24 -23.95 -11.92
N ASN A 238 4.65 -24.99 -12.52
CA ASN A 238 3.78 -25.98 -11.86
C ASN A 238 2.44 -25.46 -11.32
N GLY A 239 1.98 -24.29 -11.76
CA GLY A 239 0.65 -23.75 -11.42
C GLY A 239 0.38 -23.76 -9.91
N LEU A 240 -0.75 -24.32 -9.50
CA LEU A 240 -1.15 -24.39 -8.09
C LEU A 240 -0.18 -25.21 -7.21
N GLU A 241 0.53 -26.20 -7.78
CA GLU A 241 1.49 -27.02 -7.03
C GLU A 241 2.72 -26.21 -6.60
N GLY A 242 3.05 -25.13 -7.33
CA GLY A 242 4.16 -24.24 -7.01
C GLY A 242 3.87 -23.23 -5.89
N VAL A 243 2.61 -23.10 -5.45
CA VAL A 243 2.20 -22.05 -4.51
C VAL A 243 2.90 -22.15 -3.16
N ALA A 244 3.04 -23.36 -2.62
CA ALA A 244 3.69 -23.58 -1.33
C ALA A 244 5.15 -23.12 -1.34
N GLU A 245 5.89 -23.41 -2.42
CA GLU A 245 7.27 -22.95 -2.61
C GLU A 245 7.34 -21.42 -2.64
N GLY A 246 6.46 -20.75 -3.39
CA GLY A 246 6.51 -19.29 -3.47
C GLY A 246 6.08 -18.59 -2.18
N ILE A 247 5.19 -19.19 -1.38
CA ILE A 247 4.91 -18.71 -0.01
C ILE A 247 6.18 -18.81 0.84
N GLN A 248 6.93 -19.91 0.74
CA GLN A 248 8.20 -20.05 1.46
C GLN A 248 9.22 -19.00 1.01
N LEU A 249 9.31 -18.70 -0.29
CA LEU A 249 10.19 -17.63 -0.80
C LEU A 249 9.84 -16.25 -0.23
N LEU A 250 8.54 -15.96 -0.07
CA LEU A 250 8.08 -14.72 0.57
C LEU A 250 8.45 -14.70 2.06
N PHE A 251 8.24 -15.81 2.77
CA PHE A 251 8.61 -15.96 4.18
C PHE A 251 10.12 -15.77 4.40
N ASP A 252 10.94 -16.38 3.54
CA ASP A 252 12.39 -16.25 3.52
C ASP A 252 12.89 -14.88 3.03
N ARG A 253 11.99 -13.98 2.62
CA ARG A 253 12.30 -12.64 2.08
C ARG A 253 13.19 -12.66 0.83
N LYS A 254 13.05 -13.68 0.00
CA LYS A 254 13.81 -13.86 -1.25
C LYS A 254 13.16 -13.19 -2.47
N VAL A 255 12.00 -12.55 -2.28
CA VAL A 255 11.27 -11.84 -3.33
C VAL A 255 11.39 -10.35 -3.10
N SER A 256 11.84 -9.60 -4.11
CA SER A 256 12.01 -8.15 -4.04
C SER A 256 11.45 -7.49 -5.29
N ALA A 257 10.67 -6.42 -5.10
CA ALA A 257 10.08 -5.58 -6.16
C ALA A 257 9.32 -6.35 -7.26
N LYS A 258 8.79 -7.54 -6.93
CA LYS A 258 7.99 -8.35 -7.85
C LYS A 258 6.94 -9.19 -7.13
N LYS A 259 5.88 -9.55 -7.85
CA LYS A 259 4.85 -10.51 -7.43
C LYS A 259 5.17 -11.90 -8.00
N LEU A 260 4.94 -12.95 -7.22
CA LEU A 260 4.91 -14.31 -7.74
C LEU A 260 3.50 -14.61 -8.26
N VAL A 261 3.41 -15.09 -9.50
CA VAL A 261 2.15 -15.39 -10.19
C VAL A 261 2.19 -16.85 -10.66
N TYR A 262 1.04 -17.52 -10.67
CA TYR A 262 0.93 -18.93 -11.04
C TYR A 262 -0.06 -19.05 -12.20
N ARG A 263 0.32 -19.82 -13.21
CA ARG A 263 -0.45 -20.01 -14.45
C ARG A 263 -0.67 -21.48 -14.72
#